data_AF-A0A914ZI60-F1
#
_entry.id   AF-A0A914ZI60-F1
#
_cell.length_a   1.000
_cell.length_b   1.000
_cell.length_c   1.000
_cell.angle_alpha   90.00
_cell.angle_beta   90.00
_cell.angle_gamma   90.00
#
_symmetry.space_group_name_H-M   'P 1'
#
loop_
_entity.id
_entity.type
_entity.pdbx_description
1 polymer ?
#
loop_
_entity_poly.entity_id
_entity_poly.type
_entity_poly.pdbx_seq_one_letter_code
_entity_poly.pdbx_strand_id
1 'polypeptide(L)'
;MSEQELLGILDWIKFYEKDYKVVALVEGIYYSNDGKPTERLEEVKKQLAKAVEWKEKQVKETEVFPPCNSEWHKDSGGRVWCTTKSGGINREWVGVPRRLFNSATKSYRCACVKNFGPPLASPGSKGNRGDLDNPSLKEYDDCSSTANSCKIHN
;
A
#
# COMPACT_ATOMS: atom_id res chain seq x y z
N MET A 1 -9.44 11.97 -11.16
CA MET A 1 -9.61 11.48 -9.79
C MET A 1 -8.58 10.38 -9.58
N SER A 2 -7.83 10.47 -8.50
CA SER A 2 -6.95 9.41 -8.03
C SER A 2 -7.75 8.19 -7.57
N GLU A 3 -7.09 7.04 -7.48
CA GLU A 3 -7.67 5.80 -6.95
C GLU A 3 -8.20 6.01 -5.51
N GLN A 4 -7.51 6.80 -4.68
CA GLN A 4 -7.95 7.11 -3.33
C GLN A 4 -9.24 7.94 -3.30
N GLU A 5 -9.36 8.95 -4.16
CA GLU A 5 -10.59 9.75 -4.26
C GLU A 5 -11.77 8.88 -4.74
N LEU A 6 -11.53 8.00 -5.71
CA LEU A 6 -12.51 7.04 -6.21
C LEU A 6 -12.99 6.07 -5.12
N LEU A 7 -12.06 5.56 -4.30
CA LEU A 7 -12.40 4.71 -3.15
C LEU A 7 -13.21 5.48 -2.11
N GLY A 8 -12.90 6.75 -1.85
CA GLY A 8 -13.69 7.60 -0.98
C GLY A 8 -15.13 7.78 -1.48
N ILE A 9 -15.31 8.00 -2.79
CA ILE A 9 -16.64 8.06 -3.41
C ILE A 9 -17.38 6.72 -3.24
N LEU A 10 -16.69 5.59 -3.46
CA LEU A 10 -17.28 4.26 -3.27
C LEU A 10 -17.74 4.02 -1.84
N ASP A 11 -16.96 4.47 -0.86
CA ASP A 11 -17.31 4.35 0.56
C ASP A 11 -18.57 5.17 0.88
N TRP A 12 -18.72 6.37 0.32
CA TRP A 12 -19.95 7.16 0.41
C TRP A 12 -21.15 6.48 -0.26
N ILE A 13 -20.98 5.94 -1.46
CA ILE A 13 -22.05 5.19 -2.16
C ILE A 13 -22.54 4.04 -1.27
N LYS A 14 -21.62 3.21 -0.75
CA LYS A 14 -21.95 2.08 0.11
C LYS A 14 -22.64 2.51 1.40
N PHE A 15 -22.20 3.62 2.00
CA PHE A 15 -22.83 4.18 3.19
C PHE A 15 -24.30 4.56 2.92
N TYR A 16 -24.56 5.31 1.84
CA TYR A 16 -25.92 5.74 1.52
C TYR A 16 -26.81 4.57 1.08
N GLU A 17 -26.30 3.63 0.28
CA GLU A 17 -27.08 2.45 -0.15
C GLU A 17 -27.46 1.54 1.01
N LYS A 18 -26.62 1.49 2.05
CA LYS A 18 -26.90 0.70 3.26
C LYS A 18 -27.97 1.36 4.13
N ASP A 19 -27.87 2.66 4.34
CA ASP A 19 -28.65 3.36 5.37
C ASP A 19 -29.89 4.09 4.81
N TYR A 20 -30.00 4.25 3.48
CA TYR A 20 -31.08 4.99 2.82
C TYR A 20 -31.67 4.21 1.65
N LYS A 21 -33.00 4.34 1.48
CA LYS A 21 -33.70 3.81 0.31
C LYS A 21 -33.54 4.77 -0.86
N VAL A 22 -33.09 4.25 -2.00
CA VAL A 22 -33.07 4.99 -3.27
C VAL A 22 -34.52 5.28 -3.70
N VAL A 23 -34.87 6.55 -3.86
CA VAL A 23 -36.22 6.99 -4.25
C VAL A 23 -36.32 7.43 -5.70
N ALA A 24 -35.22 7.92 -6.29
CA ALA A 24 -35.14 8.37 -7.68
C ALA A 24 -33.67 8.46 -8.13
N LEU A 25 -33.47 8.58 -9.44
CA LEU A 25 -32.18 8.88 -10.06
C LEU A 25 -32.15 10.35 -10.49
N VAL A 26 -30.97 10.96 -10.46
CA VAL A 26 -30.78 12.35 -10.89
C VAL A 26 -30.35 12.36 -12.35
N GLU A 27 -31.18 12.97 -13.22
CA GLU A 27 -30.83 13.21 -14.62
C GLU A 27 -29.60 14.13 -14.71
N GLY A 28 -28.65 13.78 -15.59
CA GLY A 28 -27.45 14.55 -15.86
C GLY A 28 -26.28 13.69 -16.30
N ILE A 29 -25.11 13.91 -15.67
CA ILE A 29 -23.83 13.33 -16.10
C ILE A 29 -23.84 11.81 -16.07
N TYR A 30 -24.51 11.19 -15.10
CA TYR A 30 -24.47 9.74 -14.86
C TYR A 30 -25.72 8.97 -15.30
N TYR A 31 -26.86 9.66 -15.36
CA TYR A 31 -28.13 9.07 -15.79
C TYR A 31 -28.84 10.00 -16.77
N SER A 32 -29.39 9.47 -17.85
CA SER A 32 -30.22 10.22 -18.79
C SER A 32 -31.64 10.46 -18.24
N ASN A 33 -32.44 11.26 -18.96
CA ASN A 33 -33.84 11.55 -18.62
C ASN A 33 -34.70 10.27 -18.49
N ASP A 34 -34.42 9.24 -19.28
CA ASP A 34 -35.08 7.93 -19.19
C ASP A 34 -34.48 7.01 -18.10
N GLY A 35 -33.61 7.54 -17.23
CA GLY A 35 -33.00 6.84 -16.11
C GLY A 35 -31.92 5.83 -16.51
N LYS A 36 -31.45 5.83 -17.76
CA LYS A 36 -30.42 4.90 -18.22
C LYS A 36 -29.02 5.38 -17.83
N PRO A 37 -28.10 4.47 -17.48
CA PRO A 37 -26.68 4.79 -17.32
C PRO A 37 -26.12 5.49 -18.57
N THR A 38 -25.40 6.58 -18.37
CA THR A 38 -24.62 7.22 -19.44
C THR A 38 -23.29 6.47 -19.65
N GLU A 39 -22.64 6.70 -20.79
CA GLU A 39 -21.27 6.22 -21.01
C GLU A 39 -20.30 6.67 -19.91
N ARG A 40 -20.49 7.90 -19.41
CA ARG A 40 -19.69 8.44 -18.32
C ARG A 40 -19.83 7.64 -17.02
N LEU A 41 -21.02 7.15 -16.70
CA LEU A 41 -21.22 6.27 -15.54
C LEU A 41 -20.47 4.95 -15.71
N GLU A 42 -20.51 4.36 -16.91
CA GLU A 42 -19.80 3.12 -17.21
C GLU A 42 -18.26 3.30 -17.14
N GLU A 43 -17.73 4.43 -17.60
CA GLU A 43 -16.32 4.78 -17.42
C GLU A 43 -15.94 4.86 -15.94
N VAL A 44 -16.73 5.58 -15.12
CA VAL A 44 -16.45 5.75 -13.70
C VAL A 44 -16.54 4.42 -12.95
N LYS A 45 -17.51 3.55 -13.28
CA LYS A 45 -17.58 2.18 -12.74
C LYS A 45 -16.32 1.38 -13.02
N LYS A 46 -15.77 1.47 -14.25
CA LYS A 46 -14.48 0.82 -14.59
C LYS A 46 -13.31 1.39 -13.79
N GLN A 47 -13.29 2.70 -13.58
CA GLN A 47 -12.27 3.35 -12.74
C GLN A 47 -12.38 2.92 -11.28
N LEU A 48 -13.60 2.82 -10.74
CA LEU A 48 -13.87 2.32 -9.38
C LEU A 48 -13.37 0.88 -9.22
N ALA A 49 -13.66 -0.01 -10.18
CA ALA A 49 -13.17 -1.38 -10.16
C ALA A 49 -11.63 -1.44 -10.10
N LYS A 50 -10.95 -0.64 -10.93
CA LYS A 50 -9.49 -0.53 -10.90
C LYS A 50 -8.97 0.01 -9.57
N ALA A 51 -9.66 0.98 -8.97
CA ALA A 51 -9.27 1.55 -7.68
C ALA A 51 -9.40 0.53 -6.54
N VAL A 52 -10.41 -0.34 -6.58
CA VAL A 52 -10.56 -1.47 -5.64
C VAL A 52 -9.41 -2.48 -5.82
N GLU A 53 -9.13 -2.92 -7.03
CA GLU A 53 -7.99 -3.81 -7.31
C GLU A 53 -6.66 -3.19 -6.88
N TRP A 54 -6.48 -1.89 -7.09
CA TRP A 54 -5.30 -1.15 -6.64
C TRP A 54 -5.18 -1.18 -5.12
N LYS A 55 -6.27 -0.95 -4.38
CA LYS A 55 -6.29 -1.05 -2.90
C LYS A 55 -5.90 -2.44 -2.42
N GLU A 56 -6.45 -3.48 -3.03
CA GLU A 56 -6.13 -4.86 -2.68
C GLU A 56 -4.65 -5.19 -2.90
N LYS A 57 -4.06 -4.71 -3.99
CA LYS A 57 -2.61 -4.85 -4.25
C LYS A 57 -1.79 -4.15 -3.19
N GLN A 58 -2.18 -2.93 -2.79
CA GLN A 58 -1.50 -2.20 -1.72
C GLN A 58 -1.60 -2.91 -0.37
N VAL A 59 -2.75 -3.50 -0.04
CA VAL A 59 -2.91 -4.30 1.18
C VAL A 59 -1.97 -5.51 1.17
N LYS A 60 -1.97 -6.31 0.10
CA LYS A 60 -1.09 -7.48 -0.03
C LYS A 60 0.39 -7.10 0.04
N GLU A 61 0.78 -6.02 -0.63
CA GLU A 61 2.15 -5.50 -0.55
C GLU A 61 2.51 -5.06 0.87
N THR A 62 1.59 -4.44 1.59
CA THR A 62 1.82 -3.97 2.97
C THR A 62 1.89 -5.14 3.95
N GLU A 63 1.15 -6.22 3.74
CA GLU A 63 1.26 -7.46 4.55
C GLU A 63 2.64 -8.10 4.42
N VAL A 64 3.19 -8.14 3.20
CA VAL A 64 4.52 -8.69 2.90
C VAL A 64 5.64 -7.72 3.31
N PHE A 65 5.45 -6.43 3.01
CA PHE A 65 6.42 -5.35 3.19
C PHE A 65 5.85 -4.21 4.04
N PRO A 66 5.58 -4.46 5.34
CA PRO A 66 5.01 -3.47 6.23
C PRO A 66 5.92 -2.25 6.36
N PRO A 67 5.37 -1.03 6.50
CA PRO A 67 6.16 0.17 6.77
C PRO A 67 7.03 0.00 8.02
N CYS A 68 8.23 0.59 7.99
CA CYS A 68 9.08 0.65 9.18
C CYS A 68 8.50 1.59 10.24
N ASN A 69 8.94 1.41 11.48
CA ASN A 69 8.85 2.48 12.46
C ASN A 69 9.88 3.56 12.08
N SER A 70 9.57 4.83 12.34
CA SER A 70 10.48 5.93 12.05
C SER A 70 10.43 7.01 13.13
N GLU A 71 11.58 7.63 13.37
CA GLU A 71 11.72 8.80 14.23
C GLU A 71 12.59 9.83 13.52
N TRP A 72 12.39 11.10 13.84
CA TRP A 72 13.22 12.18 13.33
C TRP A 72 13.45 13.22 14.43
N HIS A 73 14.70 13.58 14.61
CA HIS A 73 15.12 14.63 15.53
C HIS A 73 15.96 15.65 14.78
N LYS A 74 15.82 16.93 15.14
CA LYS A 74 16.55 18.03 14.52
C LYS A 74 18.07 17.85 14.60
N ASP A 75 18.57 17.38 15.75
CA ASP A 75 20.00 17.33 16.04
C ASP A 75 20.67 16.02 15.60
N SER A 76 19.91 14.93 15.48
CA SER A 76 20.45 13.59 15.16
C SER A 76 19.93 12.98 13.87
N GLY A 77 19.06 13.68 13.14
CA GLY A 77 18.49 13.24 11.88
C GLY A 77 17.38 12.20 12.03
N GLY A 78 17.12 11.46 10.94
CA GLY A 78 16.10 10.43 10.88
C GLY A 78 16.64 9.04 11.21
N ARG A 79 15.75 8.15 11.68
CA ARG A 79 16.05 6.74 11.87
C ARG A 79 14.82 5.90 11.57
N VAL A 80 15.05 4.71 11.00
CA VAL A 80 14.03 3.68 10.77
C VAL A 80 14.44 2.37 11.40
N TRP A 81 13.46 1.62 11.90
CA TRP A 81 13.71 0.30 12.46
C TRP A 81 12.50 -0.61 12.31
N CYS A 82 12.77 -1.89 12.45
CA CYS A 82 11.77 -2.95 12.38
C CYS A 82 11.60 -3.60 13.74
N THR A 83 10.37 -3.94 14.08
CA THR A 83 10.02 -4.80 15.22
C THR A 83 8.97 -5.82 14.79
N THR A 84 8.49 -6.65 15.71
CA THR A 84 7.32 -7.51 15.48
C THR A 84 6.03 -6.71 15.25
N LYS A 85 6.02 -5.40 15.58
CA LYS A 85 4.95 -4.45 15.29
C LYS A 85 5.49 -3.21 14.57
N SER A 86 5.28 -3.15 13.26
CA SER A 86 5.70 -2.01 12.43
C SER A 86 4.61 -1.69 11.40
N GLY A 87 4.38 -0.40 11.14
CA GLY A 87 3.35 0.03 10.18
C GLY A 87 1.92 -0.39 10.54
N GLY A 88 1.64 -0.61 11.83
CA GLY A 88 0.34 -1.09 12.32
C GLY A 88 0.10 -2.60 12.18
N ILE A 89 1.08 -3.36 11.68
CA ILE A 89 0.97 -4.81 11.43
C ILE A 89 1.75 -5.58 12.49
N ASN A 90 1.11 -6.57 13.11
CA ASN A 90 1.74 -7.53 14.03
C ASN A 90 2.17 -8.78 13.27
N ARG A 91 3.36 -9.30 13.57
CA ARG A 91 3.97 -10.44 12.89
C ARG A 91 4.95 -11.17 13.81
N GLU A 92 5.26 -12.41 13.49
CA GLU A 92 6.14 -13.29 14.28
C GLU A 92 7.64 -13.07 14.03
N TRP A 93 7.99 -12.11 13.16
CA TRP A 93 9.37 -11.84 12.78
C TRP A 93 9.67 -10.34 12.75
N VAL A 94 10.93 -9.99 12.98
CA VAL A 94 11.40 -8.59 12.99
C VAL A 94 11.92 -8.16 11.63
N GLY A 95 12.82 -8.93 11.03
CA GLY A 95 13.41 -8.59 9.74
C GLY A 95 14.31 -7.34 9.80
N VAL A 96 14.56 -6.77 8.62
CA VAL A 96 15.48 -5.64 8.44
C VAL A 96 14.82 -4.53 7.60
N PRO A 97 15.11 -3.24 7.86
CA PRO A 97 14.62 -2.15 7.05
C PRO A 97 15.29 -2.15 5.67
N ARG A 98 14.49 -1.93 4.63
CA ARG A 98 14.92 -1.74 3.24
C ARG A 98 14.17 -0.59 2.60
N ARG A 99 14.80 0.02 1.61
CA ARG A 99 14.19 1.02 0.74
C ARG A 99 13.42 0.28 -0.36
N LEU A 100 12.10 0.24 -0.26
CA LEU A 100 11.22 -0.35 -1.27
C LEU A 100 10.79 0.72 -2.28
N PHE A 101 11.04 0.47 -3.57
CA PHE A 101 10.66 1.35 -4.66
C PHE A 101 9.18 1.24 -4.98
N ASN A 102 8.47 2.36 -4.97
CA ASN A 102 7.10 2.46 -5.46
C ASN A 102 7.11 2.97 -6.90
N SER A 103 6.66 2.12 -7.83
CA SER A 103 6.66 2.42 -9.26
C SER A 103 5.62 3.47 -9.68
N ALA A 104 4.57 3.67 -8.88
CA ALA A 104 3.52 4.66 -9.13
C ALA A 104 3.98 6.07 -8.73
N THR A 105 4.61 6.22 -7.57
CA THR A 105 5.10 7.52 -7.07
C THR A 105 6.54 7.84 -7.48
N LYS A 106 7.25 6.88 -8.08
CA LYS A 106 8.69 6.97 -8.43
C LYS A 106 9.57 7.32 -7.22
N SER A 107 9.16 6.90 -6.03
CA SER A 107 9.86 7.19 -4.77
C SER A 107 10.17 5.91 -4.00
N TYR A 108 11.04 6.03 -3.00
CA TYR A 108 11.32 4.94 -2.07
C TYR A 108 10.59 5.18 -0.75
N ARG A 109 10.08 4.11 -0.15
CA ARG A 109 9.62 4.09 1.24
C ARG A 109 10.42 3.07 2.04
N CYS A 110 10.42 3.22 3.37
CA CYS A 110 10.92 2.15 4.21
C CYS A 110 9.93 0.99 4.26
N ALA A 111 10.44 -0.23 4.16
CA ALA A 111 9.71 -1.46 4.41
C ALA A 111 10.54 -2.42 5.27
N CYS A 112 9.88 -3.13 6.17
CA CYS A 112 10.50 -4.19 6.93
C CYS A 112 10.45 -5.51 6.16
N VAL A 113 11.61 -6.11 5.93
CA VAL A 113 11.78 -7.25 5.03
C VAL A 113 12.26 -8.46 5.81
N LYS A 114 11.61 -9.61 5.61
CA LYS A 114 12.02 -10.86 6.23
C LYS A 114 13.34 -11.28 5.59
N ASN A 115 14.36 -11.50 6.40
CA ASN A 115 15.72 -11.82 5.95
C ASN A 115 16.12 -13.29 6.13
N PHE A 116 15.15 -14.16 6.39
CA PHE A 116 15.38 -15.58 6.63
C PHE A 116 14.18 -16.44 6.19
N GLY A 117 14.45 -17.73 5.96
CA GLY A 117 13.43 -18.69 5.55
C GLY A 117 12.92 -18.43 4.13
N PRO A 118 11.76 -19.03 3.76
CA PRO A 118 11.18 -18.84 2.44
C PRO A 118 10.64 -17.42 2.26
N PRO A 119 10.68 -16.87 1.03
CA PRO A 119 10.10 -15.57 0.69
C PRO A 119 8.59 -15.55 0.88
N LEU A 120 8.07 -14.40 1.33
CA LEU A 120 6.64 -14.16 1.47
C LEU A 120 6.03 -13.57 0.18
N ALA A 121 6.79 -12.75 -0.54
CA ALA A 121 6.34 -12.10 -1.77
C ALA A 121 6.14 -13.09 -2.94
N SER A 122 6.92 -14.18 -2.93
CA SER A 122 6.92 -15.21 -3.97
C SER A 122 6.88 -16.61 -3.34
N PRO A 123 5.74 -17.03 -2.79
CA PRO A 123 5.61 -18.34 -2.18
C PRO A 123 6.00 -19.45 -3.17
N GLY A 124 6.85 -20.38 -2.74
CA GLY A 124 7.34 -21.49 -3.57
C GLY A 124 8.65 -21.22 -4.32
N SER A 125 9.16 -19.98 -4.32
CA SER A 125 10.53 -19.71 -4.76
C SER A 125 11.55 -20.38 -3.83
N LYS A 126 12.61 -20.96 -4.42
CA LYS A 126 13.72 -21.55 -3.66
C LYS A 126 14.55 -20.44 -3.03
N GLY A 127 14.86 -20.56 -1.73
CA GLY A 127 15.70 -19.61 -1.01
C GLY A 127 15.50 -19.71 0.50
N ASN A 128 16.47 -19.21 1.27
CA ASN A 128 16.42 -19.14 2.73
C ASN A 128 16.69 -17.72 3.27
N ARG A 129 16.71 -16.71 2.39
CA ARG A 129 17.03 -15.30 2.69
C ARG A 129 15.77 -14.43 2.81
N GLY A 130 14.60 -15.05 2.96
CA GLY A 130 13.31 -14.35 2.94
C GLY A 130 13.14 -13.58 1.64
N ASP A 131 12.77 -12.30 1.74
CA ASP A 131 12.43 -11.45 0.59
C ASP A 131 13.55 -10.49 0.17
N LEU A 132 14.79 -10.68 0.67
CA LEU A 132 15.92 -9.78 0.38
C LEU A 132 16.29 -9.68 -1.10
N ASP A 133 15.98 -10.72 -1.88
CA ASP A 133 16.33 -10.78 -3.31
C ASP A 133 15.25 -10.12 -4.21
N ASN A 134 14.24 -9.46 -3.62
CA ASN A 134 13.24 -8.71 -4.38
C ASN A 134 13.89 -7.52 -5.10
N PRO A 135 13.74 -7.39 -6.43
CA PRO A 135 14.43 -6.36 -7.23
C PRO A 135 13.99 -4.92 -6.93
N SER A 136 12.87 -4.74 -6.23
CA SER A 136 12.38 -3.41 -5.84
C SER A 136 12.98 -2.93 -4.52
N LEU A 137 13.80 -3.75 -3.85
CA LEU A 137 14.44 -3.41 -2.57
C LEU A 137 15.86 -2.89 -2.77
N LYS A 138 16.23 -1.93 -1.93
CA LYS A 138 17.61 -1.45 -1.76
C LYS A 138 17.96 -1.38 -0.29
N GLU A 139 19.24 -1.56 0.01
CA GLU A 139 19.77 -1.33 1.36
C GLU A 139 19.83 0.18 1.66
N TYR A 140 19.92 0.52 2.95
CA TYR A 140 20.23 1.88 3.37
C TYR A 140 21.74 2.07 3.30
N ASP A 141 22.17 3.23 2.83
CA ASP A 141 23.58 3.61 2.82
C ASP A 141 24.14 3.63 4.25
N ASP A 142 25.39 3.20 4.42
CA ASP A 142 26.08 3.10 5.72
C ASP A 142 25.33 2.30 6.81
N CYS A 143 24.45 1.37 6.40
CA CYS A 143 23.76 0.47 7.31
C CYS A 143 24.14 -0.99 7.03
N SER A 144 24.41 -1.77 8.08
CA SER A 144 24.66 -3.21 7.92
C SER A 144 23.46 -3.91 7.30
N SER A 145 23.72 -4.83 6.37
CA SER A 145 22.69 -5.63 5.70
C SER A 145 21.83 -6.45 6.67
N THR A 146 22.33 -6.75 7.88
CA THR A 146 21.58 -7.47 8.91
C THR A 146 21.05 -6.59 10.04
N ALA A 147 21.32 -5.28 10.01
CA ALA A 147 20.83 -4.37 11.04
C ALA A 147 19.30 -4.28 11.00
N ASN A 148 18.67 -4.27 12.18
CA ASN A 148 17.24 -4.05 12.33
C ASN A 148 16.86 -2.56 12.44
N SER A 149 17.86 -1.66 12.34
CA SER A 149 17.76 -0.23 12.59
C SER A 149 18.80 0.51 11.76
N CYS A 150 18.37 1.47 10.93
CA CYS A 150 19.24 2.27 10.07
C CYS A 150 19.00 3.77 10.28
N LYS A 151 20.09 4.56 10.25
CA LYS A 151 20.01 6.02 10.20
C LYS A 151 19.61 6.48 8.80
N ILE A 152 18.89 7.58 8.72
CA ILE A 152 18.52 8.25 7.49
C ILE A 152 19.31 9.56 7.45
N HIS A 153 20.23 9.63 6.51
CA HIS A 153 20.94 10.86 6.17
C HIS A 153 20.14 11.59 5.10
N ASN A 154 19.99 12.90 5.26
CA ASN A 154 19.39 13.78 4.25
C ASN A 154 20.36 13.99 3.08
#